data_AF-A0A970WUF1-F1
#
_entry.id   AF-A0A970WUF1-F1
#
_cell.length_a   1.000
_cell.length_b   1.000
_cell.length_c   1.000
_cell.angle_alpha   90.00
_cell.angle_beta   90.00
_cell.angle_gamma   90.00
#
_symmetry.space_group_name_H-M   'P 1'
#
loop_
_entity.id
_entity.type
_entity.pdbx_description
1 polymer ?
#
loop_
_entity_poly.entity_id
_entity_poly.type
_entity_poly.pdbx_seq_one_letter_code
_entity_poly.pdbx_strand_id
1 'polypeptide(L)'
;MEPLNKKERANAFKKVIGFFVLSFALAIFVGFTTMNVNKLAESKSMNELKKLKDNLKFQQDIFAPNIDQATKIMAKVPVAKESGENSEILHQDIATLLSTTKNSTSTDESWESKMYQNILKVYSDLQLAYKEQTKLKEQLDDCMNNTQGSDVQLQRCLDEKRSLQNELTMLKLTGGGGGGGGNTAELERNLRNANEQLRQCKLENKSLLSEITKLRNR
;
A
#
# COMPACT_ATOMS: atom_id res chain seq x y z
N MET A 1 -0.26 82.08 54.21
CA MET A 1 -1.25 81.04 53.86
C MET A 1 -2.14 80.84 55.06
N GLU A 2 -3.43 81.13 54.94
CA GLU A 2 -4.37 80.93 56.05
C GLU A 2 -4.53 79.42 56.34
N PRO A 3 -4.61 79.02 57.62
CA PRO A 3 -4.76 77.62 57.98
C PRO A 3 -6.13 77.12 57.53
N LEU A 4 -6.15 76.12 56.63
CA LEU A 4 -7.40 75.51 56.13
C LEU A 4 -8.33 75.10 57.28
N ASN A 5 -9.63 75.39 57.10
CA ASN A 5 -10.71 75.05 58.02
C ASN A 5 -10.70 73.55 58.34
N LYS A 6 -10.92 73.15 59.61
CA LYS A 6 -10.83 71.75 60.08
C LYS A 6 -11.66 70.78 59.22
N LYS A 7 -12.78 71.24 58.66
CA LYS A 7 -13.66 70.47 57.78
C LYS A 7 -13.03 70.16 56.41
N GLU A 8 -12.25 71.09 55.86
CA GLU A 8 -11.56 70.91 54.58
C GLU A 8 -10.36 69.97 54.71
N ARG A 9 -9.64 70.04 55.83
CA ARG A 9 -8.55 69.10 56.16
C ARG A 9 -9.05 67.67 56.27
N ALA A 10 -10.19 67.44 56.93
CA ALA A 10 -10.79 66.12 57.03
C ALA A 10 -11.24 65.56 55.67
N ASN A 11 -11.79 66.40 54.79
CA ASN A 11 -12.17 66.00 53.43
C ASN A 11 -10.95 65.71 52.54
N ALA A 12 -9.89 66.51 52.64
CA ALA A 12 -8.63 66.25 51.96
C ALA A 12 -8.00 64.93 52.44
N PHE A 13 -8.01 64.68 53.74
CA PHE A 13 -7.50 63.44 54.32
C PHE A 13 -8.29 62.20 53.87
N LYS A 14 -9.63 62.29 53.80
CA LYS A 14 -10.48 61.23 53.23
C LYS A 14 -10.17 60.96 51.76
N LYS A 15 -9.91 62.00 50.96
CA LYS A 15 -9.51 61.86 49.56
C LYS A 15 -8.15 61.16 49.43
N VAL A 16 -7.17 61.54 50.25
CA VAL A 16 -5.84 60.91 50.26
C VAL A 16 -5.93 59.44 50.68
N ILE A 17 -6.69 59.12 51.74
CA ILE A 17 -6.93 57.72 52.14
C ILE A 17 -7.62 56.95 51.02
N GLY A 18 -8.64 57.52 50.38
CA GLY A 18 -9.33 56.89 49.26
C GLY A 18 -8.40 56.58 48.08
N PHE A 19 -7.54 57.54 47.70
CA PHE A 19 -6.53 57.35 46.66
C PHE A 19 -5.46 56.31 47.06
N PHE A 20 -5.09 56.28 48.34
CA PHE A 20 -4.12 55.31 48.86
C PHE A 20 -4.67 53.88 48.80
N VAL A 21 -5.91 53.67 49.27
CA VAL A 21 -6.58 52.36 49.21
C VAL A 21 -6.80 51.92 47.77
N LEU A 22 -7.19 52.84 46.87
CA LEU A 22 -7.35 52.54 45.45
C LEU A 22 -6.03 52.14 44.78
N SER A 23 -4.94 52.88 45.04
CA SER A 23 -3.62 52.55 44.51
C SER A 23 -3.10 51.23 45.06
N PHE A 24 -3.35 50.94 46.34
CA PHE A 24 -2.98 49.69 46.97
C PHE A 24 -3.76 48.50 46.38
N ALA A 25 -5.06 48.66 46.15
CA ALA A 25 -5.88 47.65 45.49
C ALA A 25 -5.41 47.38 44.04
N LEU A 26 -5.06 48.42 43.29
CA LEU A 26 -4.49 48.29 41.95
C LEU A 26 -3.14 47.57 41.97
N ALA A 27 -2.26 47.88 42.93
CA ALA A 27 -0.98 47.20 43.07
C ALA A 27 -1.13 45.71 43.38
N ILE A 28 -2.05 45.34 44.28
CA ILE A 28 -2.37 43.92 44.56
C ILE A 28 -2.93 43.24 43.30
N PHE A 29 -3.83 43.89 42.57
CA PHE A 29 -4.42 43.32 41.36
C PHE A 29 -3.37 43.10 40.25
N VAL A 30 -2.46 44.06 40.05
CA VAL A 30 -1.35 43.93 39.10
C VAL A 30 -0.39 42.81 39.54
N GLY A 31 -0.06 42.72 40.83
CA GLY A 31 0.78 41.64 41.37
C GLY A 31 0.15 40.26 41.20
N PHE A 32 -1.17 40.14 41.42
CA PHE A 32 -1.91 38.90 41.24
C PHE A 32 -1.99 38.47 39.77
N THR A 33 -2.27 39.40 38.87
CA THR A 33 -2.34 39.11 37.42
C THR A 33 -0.97 38.72 36.86
N THR A 34 0.10 39.44 37.20
CA THR A 34 1.47 39.07 36.75
C THR A 34 1.94 37.73 37.29
N MET A 35 1.71 37.42 38.57
CA MET A 35 2.09 36.11 39.14
C MET A 35 1.31 34.93 38.53
N ASN A 36 0.01 35.09 38.27
CA ASN A 36 -0.80 34.01 37.71
C ASN A 36 -0.52 33.78 36.22
N VAL A 37 -0.23 34.83 35.45
CA VAL A 37 0.17 34.68 34.04
C VAL A 37 1.48 33.90 33.93
N ASN A 38 2.46 34.17 34.81
CA ASN A 38 3.72 33.40 34.82
C ASN A 38 3.49 31.92 35.14
N LYS A 39 2.63 31.58 36.12
CA LYS A 39 2.31 30.18 36.44
C LYS A 39 1.58 29.46 35.31
N LEU A 40 0.68 30.15 34.61
CA LEU A 40 -0.01 29.61 33.44
C LEU A 40 0.94 29.39 32.26
N ALA A 41 1.86 30.32 32.01
CA ALA A 41 2.88 30.18 30.99
C ALA A 41 3.84 29.02 31.31
N GLU A 42 4.29 28.91 32.56
CA GLU A 42 5.19 27.86 33.01
C GLU A 42 4.53 26.48 32.94
N SER A 43 3.31 26.32 33.44
CA SER A 43 2.56 25.05 33.34
C SER A 43 2.28 24.64 31.90
N LYS A 44 1.94 25.59 31.02
CA LYS A 44 1.80 25.33 29.58
C LYS A 44 3.11 24.85 28.96
N SER A 45 4.22 25.53 29.25
CA SER A 45 5.53 25.15 28.73
C SER A 45 6.00 23.77 29.22
N MET A 46 5.74 23.43 30.50
CA MET A 46 6.05 22.11 31.05
C MET A 46 5.21 21.02 30.38
N ASN A 47 3.92 21.27 30.11
CA ASN A 47 3.07 20.32 29.40
C ASN A 47 3.51 20.12 27.95
N GLU A 48 3.88 21.19 27.24
CA GLU A 48 4.42 21.10 25.87
C GLU A 48 5.75 20.34 25.85
N LEU A 49 6.65 20.62 26.81
CA LEU A 49 7.92 19.91 26.93
C LEU A 49 7.71 18.42 27.24
N LYS A 50 6.75 18.09 28.11
CA LYS A 50 6.39 16.70 28.41
C LYS A 50 5.85 16.01 27.16
N LYS A 51 4.93 16.65 26.44
CA LYS A 51 4.39 16.13 25.17
C LYS A 51 5.50 15.89 24.14
N LEU A 52 6.43 16.83 23.99
CA LEU A 52 7.56 16.70 23.07
C LEU A 52 8.47 15.54 23.48
N LYS A 53 8.77 15.39 24.77
CA LYS A 53 9.59 14.29 25.29
C LYS A 53 8.93 12.93 25.07
N ASP A 54 7.63 12.84 25.31
CA ASP A 54 6.85 11.62 25.09
C ASP A 54 6.80 11.27 23.58
N ASN A 55 6.62 12.27 22.72
CA ASN A 55 6.67 12.11 21.25
C ASN A 55 8.04 11.64 20.76
N LEU A 56 9.13 12.25 21.25
CA LEU A 56 10.49 11.84 20.89
C LEU A 56 10.78 10.40 21.35
N LYS A 57 10.34 10.04 22.55
CA LYS A 57 10.49 8.68 23.06
C LYS A 57 9.72 7.67 22.21
N PHE A 58 8.47 7.98 21.86
CA PHE A 58 7.69 7.16 20.94
C PHE A 58 8.40 7.02 19.58
N GLN A 59 8.93 8.12 19.05
CA GLN A 59 9.64 8.10 17.78
C GLN A 59 10.88 7.19 17.82
N GLN A 60 11.68 7.31 18.88
CA GLN A 60 12.93 6.58 19.04
C GLN A 60 12.71 5.11 19.37
N ASP A 61 11.77 4.80 20.27
CA ASP A 61 11.63 3.46 20.84
C ASP A 61 10.65 2.58 20.06
N ILE A 62 9.72 3.18 19.32
CA ILE A 62 8.61 2.45 18.68
C ILE A 62 8.55 2.75 17.18
N PHE A 63 8.37 4.02 16.81
CA PHE A 63 8.06 4.37 15.41
C PHE A 63 9.22 4.09 14.46
N ALA A 64 10.39 4.71 14.69
CA ALA A 64 11.56 4.54 13.84
C ALA A 64 12.02 3.08 13.71
N PRO A 65 12.18 2.30 14.80
CA PRO A 65 12.62 0.91 14.67
C PRO A 65 11.62 0.02 13.93
N ASN A 66 10.32 0.18 14.18
CA ASN A 66 9.31 -0.62 13.49
C ASN A 66 9.21 -0.28 12.00
N ILE A 67 9.33 1.01 11.64
CA ILE A 67 9.35 1.43 10.24
C ILE A 67 10.63 0.95 9.54
N ASP A 68 11.80 1.04 10.18
CA ASP A 68 13.06 0.53 9.64
C ASP A 68 12.99 -0.99 9.40
N GLN A 69 12.44 -1.74 10.36
CA GLN A 69 12.23 -3.18 10.20
C GLN A 69 11.22 -3.50 9.09
N ALA A 70 10.08 -2.80 9.04
CA ALA A 70 9.09 -2.97 7.97
C ALA A 70 9.70 -2.68 6.60
N THR A 71 10.56 -1.66 6.48
CA THR A 71 11.28 -1.31 5.25
C THR A 71 12.20 -2.45 4.81
N LYS A 72 12.98 -3.01 5.75
CA LYS A 72 13.87 -4.14 5.48
C LYS A 72 13.11 -5.37 5.02
N ILE A 73 11.96 -5.67 5.62
CA ILE A 73 11.12 -6.80 5.20
C ILE A 73 10.49 -6.53 3.83
N MET A 74 9.97 -5.33 3.59
CA MET A 74 9.41 -4.95 2.28
C MET A 74 10.41 -5.09 1.14
N ALA A 75 11.68 -4.74 1.36
CA ALA A 75 12.73 -4.88 0.36
C ALA A 75 12.94 -6.33 -0.09
N LYS A 76 12.56 -7.32 0.73
CA LYS A 76 12.66 -8.75 0.41
C LYS A 76 11.46 -9.29 -0.35
N VAL A 77 10.28 -8.66 -0.25
CA VAL A 77 9.04 -9.15 -0.86
C VAL A 77 9.17 -9.40 -2.38
N PRO A 78 9.81 -8.52 -3.19
CA PRO A 78 9.96 -8.74 -4.62
C PRO A 78 10.81 -9.95 -5.01
N VAL A 79 11.78 -10.30 -4.15
CA VAL A 79 12.76 -11.38 -4.39
C VAL A 79 12.48 -12.63 -3.56
N ALA A 80 11.37 -12.65 -2.81
CA ALA A 80 11.05 -13.73 -1.86
C ALA A 80 11.07 -15.13 -2.49
N LYS A 81 10.57 -15.25 -3.73
CA LYS A 81 10.60 -16.52 -4.49
C LYS A 81 12.01 -16.98 -4.82
N GLU A 82 12.91 -16.06 -5.14
CA GLU A 82 14.30 -16.35 -5.50
C GLU A 82 15.14 -16.68 -4.26
N SER A 83 14.85 -16.04 -3.14
CA SER A 83 15.51 -16.28 -1.85
C SER A 83 14.93 -17.45 -1.05
N GLY A 84 13.85 -18.08 -1.53
CA GLY A 84 13.15 -19.16 -0.82
C GLY A 84 12.40 -18.70 0.44
N GLU A 85 12.17 -17.40 0.60
CA GLU A 85 11.39 -16.85 1.71
C GLU A 85 9.88 -16.88 1.39
N ASN A 86 9.05 -17.12 2.39
CA ASN A 86 7.60 -17.16 2.20
C ASN A 86 7.01 -15.74 2.18
N SER A 87 6.53 -15.29 1.02
CA SER A 87 5.95 -13.96 0.82
C SER A 87 4.76 -13.67 1.72
N GLU A 88 3.93 -14.68 2.02
CA GLU A 88 2.77 -14.54 2.93
C GLU A 88 3.24 -14.18 4.34
N ILE A 89 4.31 -14.83 4.82
CA ILE A 89 4.92 -14.56 6.14
C ILE A 89 5.51 -13.14 6.16
N LEU A 90 6.22 -12.74 5.10
CA LEU A 90 6.77 -11.38 5.01
C LEU A 90 5.66 -10.31 5.06
N HIS A 91 4.54 -10.54 4.37
CA HIS A 91 3.38 -9.66 4.45
C HIS A 91 2.74 -9.66 5.85
N GLN A 92 2.66 -10.81 6.52
CA GLN A 92 2.13 -10.89 7.88
C GLN A 92 3.02 -10.14 8.89
N ASP A 93 4.34 -10.27 8.77
CA ASP A 93 5.29 -9.58 9.65
C ASP A 93 5.22 -8.07 9.48
N ILE A 94 5.16 -7.58 8.23
CA ILE A 94 4.93 -6.15 7.93
C ILE A 94 3.61 -5.68 8.56
N ALA A 95 2.51 -6.40 8.33
CA ALA A 95 1.20 -6.02 8.86
C ALA A 95 1.20 -5.97 10.40
N THR A 96 1.90 -6.91 11.05
CA THR A 96 2.04 -6.95 12.51
C THR A 96 2.82 -5.75 13.03
N LEU A 97 3.94 -5.39 12.40
CA LEU A 97 4.74 -4.21 12.78
C LEU A 97 3.95 -2.91 12.60
N LEU A 98 3.26 -2.75 11.47
CA LEU A 98 2.45 -1.57 11.18
C LEU A 98 1.27 -1.46 12.16
N SER A 99 0.61 -2.58 12.49
CA SER A 99 -0.50 -2.61 13.45
C SER A 99 -0.05 -2.26 14.87
N THR A 100 1.05 -2.86 15.34
CA THR A 100 1.63 -2.55 16.66
C THR A 100 2.02 -1.08 16.77
N THR A 101 2.62 -0.52 15.71
CA THR A 101 3.00 0.90 15.66
C THR A 101 1.76 1.80 15.66
N LYS A 102 0.74 1.45 14.88
CA LYS A 102 -0.54 2.17 14.82
C LYS A 102 -1.24 2.22 16.18
N ASN A 103 -1.29 1.08 16.88
CA ASN A 103 -1.93 1.00 18.20
C ASN A 103 -1.19 1.79 19.28
N SER A 104 0.12 2.00 19.09
CA SER A 104 0.96 2.81 19.98
C SER A 104 0.96 4.29 19.61
N THR A 105 0.44 4.65 18.44
CA THR A 105 0.36 6.03 17.97
C THR A 105 -0.82 6.73 18.64
N SER A 106 -0.60 7.95 19.14
CA SER A 106 -1.67 8.78 19.67
C SER A 106 -2.74 9.07 18.61
N THR A 107 -4.00 9.12 19.03
CA THR A 107 -5.16 9.47 18.18
C THR A 107 -5.54 10.94 18.26
N ASP A 108 -4.70 11.77 18.88
CA ASP A 108 -4.93 13.21 18.96
C ASP A 108 -4.80 13.90 17.58
N GLU A 109 -5.46 15.05 17.42
CA GLU A 109 -5.46 15.79 16.16
C GLU A 109 -4.15 16.57 15.88
N SER A 110 -3.11 16.27 16.65
CA SER A 110 -1.79 16.88 16.48
C SER A 110 -1.20 16.55 15.11
N TRP A 111 -0.34 17.43 14.62
CA TRP A 111 0.28 17.24 13.32
C TRP A 111 1.25 16.05 13.34
N GLU A 112 1.89 15.78 14.48
CA GLU A 112 2.79 14.64 14.70
C GLU A 112 2.04 13.31 14.54
N SER A 113 0.90 13.15 15.22
CA SER A 113 0.09 11.94 15.14
C SER A 113 -0.46 11.72 13.73
N LYS A 114 -0.91 12.80 13.06
CA LYS A 114 -1.33 12.74 11.65
C LYS A 114 -0.18 12.34 10.72
N MET A 115 1.02 12.85 10.96
CA MET A 115 2.21 12.46 10.20
C MET A 115 2.51 10.97 10.36
N TYR A 116 2.52 10.44 11.59
CA TYR A 116 2.75 9.02 11.84
C TYR A 116 1.69 8.13 11.18
N GLN A 117 0.41 8.51 11.27
CA GLN A 117 -0.68 7.79 10.62
C GLN A 117 -0.56 7.81 9.09
N ASN A 118 -0.16 8.93 8.49
CA ASN A 118 0.04 9.04 7.06
C ASN A 118 1.19 8.13 6.59
N ILE A 119 2.30 8.10 7.31
CA ILE A 119 3.42 7.20 6.99
C ILE A 119 2.98 5.74 7.09
N LEU A 120 2.30 5.36 8.18
CA LEU A 120 1.78 4.00 8.34
C LEU A 120 0.82 3.60 7.21
N LYS A 121 -0.02 4.55 6.76
CA LYS A 121 -0.91 4.34 5.61
C LYS A 121 -0.12 4.11 4.32
N VAL A 122 0.88 4.93 4.03
CA VAL A 122 1.75 4.76 2.85
C VAL A 122 2.43 3.39 2.85
N TYR A 123 2.91 2.93 4.01
CA TYR A 123 3.50 1.60 4.14
C TYR A 123 2.47 0.47 3.93
N SER A 124 1.25 0.63 4.47
CA SER A 124 0.16 -0.32 4.22
C SER A 124 -0.23 -0.38 2.74
N ASP A 125 -0.36 0.76 2.08
CA ASP A 125 -0.70 0.85 0.66
C ASP A 125 0.42 0.22 -0.20
N LEU A 126 1.68 0.46 0.16
CA LEU A 126 2.84 -0.14 -0.49
C LEU A 126 2.88 -1.66 -0.30
N GLN A 127 2.55 -2.16 0.89
CA GLN A 127 2.43 -3.59 1.16
C GLN A 127 1.38 -4.24 0.24
N LEU A 128 0.21 -3.61 0.09
CA LEU A 128 -0.84 -4.09 -0.80
C LEU A 128 -0.40 -4.07 -2.26
N ALA A 129 0.28 -3.02 -2.70
CA ALA A 129 0.81 -2.93 -4.06
C ALA A 129 1.80 -4.06 -4.36
N TYR A 130 2.70 -4.40 -3.42
CA TYR A 130 3.60 -5.55 -3.59
C TYR A 130 2.86 -6.89 -3.64
N LYS A 131 1.79 -7.06 -2.85
CA LYS A 131 0.95 -8.26 -2.88
C LYS A 131 0.22 -8.40 -4.23
N GLU A 132 -0.30 -7.30 -4.76
CA GLU A 132 -0.93 -7.28 -6.08
C GLU A 132 0.08 -7.56 -7.19
N GLN A 133 1.28 -6.98 -7.10
CA GLN A 133 2.35 -7.20 -8.06
C GLN A 133 2.77 -8.69 -8.12
N THR A 134 2.93 -9.34 -6.96
CA THR A 134 3.28 -10.76 -6.89
C THR A 134 2.18 -11.64 -7.48
N LYS A 135 0.91 -11.34 -7.18
CA LYS A 135 -0.25 -12.03 -7.77
C LYS A 135 -0.31 -11.84 -9.29
N LEU A 136 -0.09 -10.63 -9.79
CA LEU A 136 -0.08 -10.35 -11.23
C LEU A 136 1.07 -11.08 -11.93
N LYS A 137 2.25 -11.16 -11.30
CA LYS A 137 3.40 -11.91 -11.83
C LYS A 137 3.08 -13.41 -11.93
N GLU A 138 2.43 -13.98 -10.91
CA GLU A 138 1.95 -15.37 -10.96
C GLU A 138 0.95 -15.62 -12.08
N GLN A 139 -0.03 -14.74 -12.24
CA GLN A 139 -1.01 -14.85 -13.32
C GLN A 139 -0.36 -14.72 -14.70
N LEU A 140 0.65 -13.88 -14.83
CA LEU A 140 1.42 -13.74 -16.07
C LEU A 140 2.23 -15.00 -16.37
N ASP A 141 2.93 -15.55 -15.36
CA ASP A 141 3.70 -16.78 -15.49
C ASP A 141 2.80 -17.97 -15.88
N ASP A 142 1.62 -18.10 -15.26
CA ASP A 142 0.61 -19.12 -15.60
C ASP A 142 0.08 -18.95 -17.04
N CYS A 143 -0.19 -17.71 -17.46
CA CYS A 143 -0.63 -17.42 -18.82
C CYS A 143 0.46 -17.76 -19.86
N MET A 144 1.71 -17.43 -19.55
CA MET A 144 2.86 -17.74 -20.40
C MET A 144 3.09 -19.25 -20.53
N ASN A 145 3.01 -19.99 -19.42
CA ASN A 145 3.14 -21.46 -19.42
C ASN A 145 2.02 -22.13 -20.23
N ASN A 146 0.78 -21.65 -20.08
CA ASN A 146 -0.36 -22.15 -20.86
C ASN A 146 -0.23 -21.85 -22.36
N THR A 147 0.30 -20.67 -22.71
CA THR A 147 0.52 -20.28 -24.12
C THR A 147 1.62 -21.13 -24.75
N GLN A 148 2.74 -21.37 -24.05
CA GLN A 148 3.77 -22.31 -24.51
C GLN A 148 3.23 -23.74 -24.68
N GLY A 149 2.40 -24.22 -23.73
CA GLY A 149 1.74 -25.51 -23.85
C GLY A 149 0.82 -25.60 -25.08
N SER A 150 0.07 -24.53 -25.37
CA SER A 150 -0.81 -24.43 -26.53
C SER A 150 -0.02 -24.42 -27.86
N ASP A 151 1.10 -23.70 -27.91
CA ASP A 151 1.96 -23.67 -29.09
C ASP A 151 2.61 -25.03 -29.37
N VAL A 152 3.03 -25.76 -28.34
CA VAL A 152 3.54 -27.14 -28.48
C VAL A 152 2.45 -28.09 -29.00
N GLN A 153 1.22 -27.97 -28.50
CA GLN A 153 0.09 -28.77 -28.99
C GLN A 153 -0.27 -28.44 -30.44
N LEU A 154 -0.25 -27.16 -30.80
CA LEU A 154 -0.48 -26.69 -32.17
C LEU A 154 0.59 -27.25 -33.12
N GLN A 155 1.85 -27.26 -32.69
CA GLN A 155 2.95 -27.78 -33.48
C GLN A 155 2.86 -29.30 -33.67
N ARG A 156 2.51 -30.04 -32.62
CA ARG A 156 2.21 -31.48 -32.72
C ARG A 156 1.06 -31.77 -33.71
N CYS A 157 -0.01 -30.97 -33.67
CA CYS A 157 -1.14 -31.10 -34.59
C CYS A 157 -0.75 -30.79 -36.06
N LEU A 158 0.12 -29.80 -36.27
CA LEU A 158 0.69 -29.50 -37.60
C LEU A 158 1.54 -30.65 -38.14
N ASP A 159 2.38 -31.26 -37.30
CA ASP A 159 3.22 -32.39 -37.68
C ASP A 159 2.39 -33.64 -38.00
N GLU A 160 1.36 -33.93 -37.19
CA GLU A 160 0.43 -35.04 -37.44
C GLU A 160 -0.35 -34.84 -38.75
N LYS A 161 -0.85 -33.63 -39.01
CA LYS A 161 -1.46 -33.30 -40.31
C LYS A 161 -0.51 -33.53 -41.48
N ARG A 162 0.76 -33.14 -41.33
CA ARG A 162 1.78 -33.30 -42.38
C ARG A 162 2.08 -34.78 -42.64
N SER A 163 2.15 -35.60 -41.59
CA SER A 163 2.30 -37.06 -41.69
C SER A 163 1.12 -37.69 -42.43
N LEU A 164 -0.11 -37.38 -42.02
CA LEU A 164 -1.32 -37.88 -42.66
C LEU A 164 -1.44 -37.45 -44.13
N GLN A 165 -1.05 -36.21 -44.46
CA GLN A 165 -1.02 -35.74 -45.86
C GLN A 165 0.01 -36.51 -46.70
N ASN A 166 1.18 -36.81 -46.14
CA ASN A 166 2.22 -37.57 -46.82
C ASN A 166 1.79 -39.03 -47.04
N GLU A 167 1.19 -39.67 -46.04
CA GLU A 167 0.63 -41.03 -46.14
C GLU A 167 -0.48 -41.11 -47.19
N LEU A 168 -1.39 -40.13 -47.23
CA LEU A 168 -2.47 -40.06 -48.21
C LEU A 168 -1.92 -39.89 -49.63
N THR A 169 -0.91 -39.05 -49.80
CA THR A 169 -0.25 -38.82 -51.10
C THR A 169 0.48 -40.09 -51.56
N MET A 170 1.18 -40.77 -50.66
CA MET A 170 1.82 -42.06 -50.94
C MET A 170 0.82 -43.13 -51.32
N LEU A 171 -0.29 -43.28 -50.58
CA LEU A 171 -1.37 -44.24 -50.89
C LEU A 171 -2.07 -43.93 -52.22
N LYS A 172 -2.23 -42.65 -52.59
CA LYS A 172 -2.76 -42.27 -53.90
C LYS A 172 -1.78 -42.53 -55.05
N LEU A 173 -0.48 -42.45 -54.79
CA LEU A 173 0.58 -42.77 -55.76
C LEU A 173 0.82 -44.28 -55.91
N THR A 174 0.68 -45.06 -54.84
CA THR A 174 0.84 -46.53 -54.86
C THR A 174 -0.46 -47.28 -55.17
N GLY A 175 -1.62 -46.64 -55.02
CA GLY A 175 -2.96 -47.21 -55.20
C GLY A 175 -3.55 -47.16 -56.61
N GLY A 176 -2.73 -46.99 -57.65
CA GLY A 176 -3.16 -47.04 -59.06
C GLY A 176 -3.65 -48.42 -59.55
N GLY A 177 -3.63 -49.46 -58.71
CA GLY A 177 -4.06 -50.81 -59.05
C GLY A 177 -5.02 -51.40 -58.01
N GLY A 178 -6.30 -51.50 -58.40
CA GLY A 178 -7.40 -52.29 -57.83
C GLY A 178 -7.25 -52.88 -56.42
N GLY A 179 -8.03 -52.35 -55.47
CA GLY A 179 -8.45 -53.08 -54.26
C GLY A 179 -7.97 -52.48 -52.94
N GLY A 180 -8.55 -51.35 -52.50
CA GLY A 180 -8.19 -50.76 -51.21
C GLY A 180 -8.98 -49.52 -50.80
N GLY A 181 -10.27 -49.44 -51.12
CA GLY A 181 -11.09 -48.23 -50.87
C GLY A 181 -11.45 -47.95 -49.41
N GLY A 182 -11.26 -48.92 -48.50
CA GLY A 182 -11.57 -48.77 -47.08
C GLY A 182 -10.59 -47.86 -46.32
N ASN A 183 -9.28 -48.06 -46.50
CA ASN A 183 -8.26 -47.32 -45.75
C ASN A 183 -8.14 -45.86 -46.19
N THR A 184 -8.42 -45.55 -47.46
CA THR A 184 -8.37 -44.17 -47.97
C THR A 184 -9.50 -43.30 -47.45
N ALA A 185 -10.70 -43.86 -47.28
CA ALA A 185 -11.85 -43.13 -46.77
C ALA A 185 -11.70 -42.81 -45.26
N GLU A 186 -11.12 -43.74 -44.50
CA GLU A 186 -10.80 -43.53 -43.09
C GLU A 186 -9.71 -42.46 -42.90
N LEU A 187 -8.66 -42.48 -43.73
CA LEU A 187 -7.61 -41.46 -43.73
C LEU A 187 -8.16 -40.06 -44.09
N GLU A 188 -9.04 -39.97 -45.09
CA GLU A 188 -9.69 -38.69 -45.46
C GLU A 188 -10.58 -38.14 -44.33
N ARG A 189 -11.22 -39.02 -43.57
CA ARG A 189 -12.03 -38.64 -42.39
C ARG A 189 -11.14 -38.14 -41.25
N ASN A 190 -10.02 -38.82 -40.98
CA ASN A 190 -9.04 -38.40 -39.97
C ASN A 190 -8.38 -37.07 -40.34
N LEU A 191 -8.08 -36.84 -41.63
CA LEU A 191 -7.53 -35.56 -42.11
C LEU A 191 -8.54 -34.41 -41.98
N ARG A 192 -9.85 -34.66 -42.23
CA ARG A 192 -10.91 -33.68 -41.94
C ARG A 192 -10.98 -33.35 -40.45
N ASN A 193 -11.00 -34.35 -39.58
CA ASN A 193 -11.03 -34.15 -38.14
C ASN A 193 -9.81 -33.36 -37.64
N ALA A 194 -8.60 -33.69 -38.12
CA ALA A 194 -7.38 -32.96 -37.79
C ALA A 194 -7.43 -31.51 -38.29
N ASN A 195 -7.99 -31.24 -39.47
CA ASN A 195 -8.19 -29.86 -39.96
C ASN A 195 -9.19 -29.08 -39.12
N GLU A 196 -10.27 -29.72 -38.65
CA GLU A 196 -11.28 -29.10 -37.78
C GLU A 196 -10.65 -28.70 -36.44
N GLN A 197 -9.90 -29.62 -35.82
CA GLN A 197 -9.15 -29.39 -34.58
C GLN A 197 -8.12 -28.26 -34.75
N LEU A 198 -7.36 -28.27 -35.85
CA LEU A 198 -6.36 -27.24 -36.13
C LEU A 198 -7.01 -25.85 -36.35
N ARG A 199 -8.22 -25.81 -36.90
CA ARG A 199 -9.00 -24.57 -37.01
C ARG A 199 -9.48 -24.08 -35.65
N GLN A 200 -9.94 -24.97 -34.78
CA GLN A 200 -10.31 -24.64 -33.40
C GLN A 200 -9.11 -24.11 -32.62
N CYS A 201 -7.98 -24.81 -32.60
CA CYS A 201 -6.77 -24.34 -31.92
C CYS A 201 -6.29 -22.98 -32.46
N LYS A 202 -6.37 -22.71 -33.77
CA LYS A 202 -6.04 -21.39 -34.33
C LYS A 202 -6.96 -20.28 -33.83
N LEU A 203 -8.25 -20.56 -33.66
CA LEU A 203 -9.21 -19.58 -33.15
C LEU A 203 -8.96 -19.30 -31.67
N GLU A 204 -8.69 -20.34 -30.88
CA GLU A 204 -8.33 -20.22 -29.45
C GLU A 204 -7.03 -19.43 -29.28
N ASN A 205 -5.99 -19.74 -30.05
CA ASN A 205 -4.70 -19.06 -29.96
C ASN A 205 -4.84 -17.57 -30.37
N LYS A 206 -5.67 -17.25 -31.38
CA LYS A 206 -6.02 -15.85 -31.72
C LYS A 206 -6.78 -15.14 -30.59
N SER A 207 -7.67 -15.84 -29.89
CA SER A 207 -8.41 -15.30 -28.74
C SER A 207 -7.46 -14.98 -27.58
N LEU A 208 -6.60 -15.94 -27.22
CA LEU A 208 -5.59 -15.79 -26.17
C LEU A 208 -4.62 -14.64 -26.46
N LEU A 209 -4.12 -14.52 -27.70
CA LEU A 209 -3.29 -13.39 -28.12
C LEU A 209 -4.00 -12.04 -27.95
N SER A 210 -5.30 -11.98 -28.24
CA SER A 210 -6.09 -10.76 -28.06
C SER A 210 -6.26 -10.40 -26.58
N GLU A 211 -6.36 -11.40 -25.71
CA GLU A 211 -6.50 -11.24 -24.27
C GLU A 211 -5.18 -10.81 -23.62
N ILE A 212 -4.06 -11.42 -24.03
CA ILE A 212 -2.70 -10.99 -23.66
C ILE A 212 -2.46 -9.53 -24.07
N THR A 213 -2.85 -9.15 -25.29
CA THR A 213 -2.69 -7.76 -25.77
C THR A 213 -3.52 -6.77 -24.97
N LYS A 214 -4.73 -7.14 -24.54
CA LYS A 214 -5.57 -6.31 -23.66
C LYS A 214 -4.98 -6.16 -22.26
N LEU A 215 -4.41 -7.23 -21.71
CA LEU A 215 -3.76 -7.20 -20.40
C LEU A 215 -2.47 -6.37 -20.42
N ARG A 216 -1.71 -6.40 -21.52
CA ARG A 216 -0.47 -5.62 -21.69
C ARG A 216 -0.69 -4.11 -21.85
N ASN A 217 -1.85 -3.69 -22.35
CA ASN A 217 -2.20 -2.28 -22.59
C ASN A 217 -3.02 -1.66 -21.45
N ARG A 218 -3.22 -2.37 -20.34
CA ARG A 218 -3.78 -1.86 -19.09
C ARG A 218 -2.66 -1.57 -18.10
#